data_AF-A0A0A8K7E7-F1
#
_entry.id   AF-A0A0A8K7E7-F1
#
_cell.length_a   1.000
_cell.length_b   1.000
_cell.length_c   1.000
_cell.angle_alpha   90.00
_cell.angle_beta   90.00
_cell.angle_gamma   90.00
#
_symmetry.space_group_name_H-M   'P 1'
#
loop_
_entity.id
_entity.type
_entity.pdbx_description
1 polymer ?
#
loop_
_entity_poly.entity_id
_entity_poly.type
_entity_poly.pdbx_seq_one_letter_code
_entity_poly.pdbx_strand_id
1 'polypeptide(L)' 'MPAEEPGVANVCGRAAEHMSKARIALDGESFDMGRALEHLDDAISCLQGLSRRAKAPSATDGNTVVAFQPAKERRSA' A
#
# COMPACT_ATOMS: atom_id res chain seq x y z
N MET A 1 -24.96 3.63 6.82
CA MET A 1 -24.03 2.56 7.20
C MET A 1 -22.69 2.89 6.58
N PRO A 2 -21.58 3.00 7.33
CA PRO A 2 -20.29 3.30 6.72
C PRO A 2 -19.91 2.10 5.85
N ALA A 3 -19.62 2.34 4.57
CA ALA A 3 -19.17 1.30 3.65
C ALA A 3 -17.84 0.74 4.18
N GLU A 4 -17.77 -0.58 4.42
CA GLU A 4 -16.51 -1.23 4.74
C GLU A 4 -15.55 -1.02 3.58
N GLU A 5 -14.62 -0.11 3.83
CA GLU A 5 -13.51 0.24 2.95
C GLU A 5 -12.75 -1.05 2.58
N PRO A 6 -12.61 -1.39 1.28
CA PRO A 6 -12.09 -2.69 0.87
C PRO A 6 -10.68 -2.90 1.44
N GLY A 7 -10.46 -4.05 2.08
CA GLY A 7 -9.18 -4.40 2.70
C GLY A 7 -8.04 -4.45 1.68
N VAL A 8 -6.80 -4.24 2.14
CA VAL A 8 -5.59 -4.18 1.29
C VAL A 8 -5.48 -5.40 0.37
N ALA A 9 -5.74 -6.60 0.89
CA ALA A 9 -5.70 -7.84 0.12
C ALA A 9 -6.69 -7.83 -1.07
N ASN A 10 -7.90 -7.27 -0.89
CA ASN A 10 -8.89 -7.16 -1.95
C ASN A 10 -8.42 -6.20 -3.06
N VAL A 11 -7.85 -5.05 -2.67
CA VAL A 11 -7.33 -4.07 -3.62
C VAL A 11 -6.14 -4.61 -4.41
N CYS A 12 -5.21 -5.30 -3.73
CA CYS A 12 -4.08 -5.97 -4.39
C CYS A 12 -4.55 -7.09 -5.32
N GLY A 13 -5.57 -7.87 -4.93
CA GLY A 13 -6.16 -8.91 -5.78
C GLY A 13 -6.76 -8.34 -7.07
N ARG A 14 -7.52 -7.25 -6.98
CA ARG A 14 -8.06 -6.55 -8.16
C ARG A 14 -6.95 -5.99 -9.06
N ALA A 15 -5.92 -5.37 -8.49
CA ALA A 15 -4.78 -4.88 -9.26
C ALA A 15 -4.06 -6.02 -10.00
N ALA A 16 -3.86 -7.17 -9.35
CA ALA A 16 -3.25 -8.34 -9.98
C ALA A 16 -4.11 -8.92 -11.11
N GLU A 17 -5.44 -8.91 -10.98
CA GLU A 17 -6.36 -9.31 -12.04
C GLU A 17 -6.22 -8.42 -13.28
N HIS A 18 -6.21 -7.10 -13.08
CA HIS A 18 -6.00 -6.14 -14.17
C HIS A 18 -4.63 -6.32 -14.85
N MET A 19 -3.55 -6.52 -14.08
CA MET A 19 -2.23 -6.83 -14.64
C MET A 19 -2.22 -8.12 -15.46
N SER A 20 -2.96 -9.15 -15.02
CA SER A 20 -3.09 -10.41 -15.76
C SER A 20 -3.77 -10.18 -17.12
N LYS A 21 -4.87 -9.41 -17.15
CA LYS A 21 -5.57 -9.06 -18.39
C LYS A 21 -4.70 -8.22 -19.33
N ALA A 22 -3.91 -7.30 -18.79
CA ALA A 22 -2.95 -6.54 -19.59
C ALA A 22 -1.90 -7.44 -20.24
N ARG A 23 -1.36 -8.42 -19.50
CA ARG A 23 -0.42 -9.40 -20.05
C ARG A 23 -1.04 -10.23 -21.17
N ILE A 24 -2.29 -10.67 -21.00
CA ILE A 24 -3.02 -11.41 -22.04
C ILE A 24 -3.20 -10.55 -23.30
N ALA A 25 -3.51 -9.25 -23.15
CA ALA A 25 -3.66 -8.34 -24.29
C ALA A 25 -2.33 -8.06 -25.02
N LEU A 26 -1.18 -8.18 -24.33
CA LEU A 26 0.16 -8.01 -24.92
C LEU A 26 0.75 -9.30 -25.52
N ASP A 27 0.36 -10.46 -25.02
CA ASP A 27 0.96 -11.77 -25.40
C ASP A 27 -0.02 -12.66 -26.19
N GLY A 28 -1.30 -12.27 -26.27
CA GLY A 28 -2.33 -13.02 -26.97
C GLY A 28 -2.24 -12.90 -28.50
N GLU A 29 -2.91 -13.83 -29.19
CA GLU A 29 -3.03 -13.83 -30.67
C GLU A 29 -3.61 -12.52 -31.23
N SER A 30 -4.43 -11.82 -30.43
CA SER A 30 -4.96 -10.50 -30.75
C SER A 30 -4.24 -9.44 -29.90
N PHE A 31 -3.02 -9.12 -30.30
CA PHE A 31 -2.25 -8.05 -29.68
C PHE A 31 -3.04 -6.74 -29.69
N ASP A 32 -3.36 -6.22 -28.50
CA ASP A 32 -4.10 -4.98 -28.32
C ASP A 32 -3.42 -4.14 -27.23
N MET A 33 -2.52 -3.26 -27.68
CA MET A 33 -1.81 -2.33 -26.81
C MET A 33 -2.76 -1.35 -26.10
N GLY A 34 -3.86 -0.94 -26.76
CA GLY A 34 -4.82 -0.01 -26.17
C GLY A 34 -5.49 -0.64 -24.95
N ARG A 35 -6.04 -1.84 -25.13
CA ARG A 35 -6.66 -2.61 -24.04
C ARG A 35 -5.66 -2.98 -22.94
N ALA A 36 -4.41 -3.26 -23.31
CA ALA A 36 -3.36 -3.51 -22.33
C ALA A 36 -3.10 -2.29 -21.43
N LEU A 37 -3.03 -1.10 -22.02
CA LEU A 37 -2.83 0.15 -21.28
C LEU A 37 -4.03 0.47 -20.39
N GLU A 38 -5.27 0.28 -20.85
CA GLU A 38 -6.48 0.45 -20.04
C GLU A 38 -6.43 -0.42 -18.77
N HIS A 39 -6.06 -1.70 -18.94
CA HIS A 39 -5.91 -2.60 -17.80
C HIS A 39 -4.75 -2.20 -16.85
N LEU A 40 -3.66 -1.64 -17.37
CA LEU A 40 -2.58 -1.13 -16.51
C LEU A 40 -3.02 0.10 -15.71
N ASP A 41 -3.77 1.03 -16.32
CA ASP A 41 -4.30 2.22 -15.66
C ASP A 41 -5.30 1.87 -14.55
N ASP A 42 -6.14 0.85 -14.76
CA ASP A 42 -7.04 0.32 -13.73
C ASP A 42 -6.27 -0.27 -12.53
N ALA A 43 -5.18 -1.02 -12.81
CA ALA A 43 -4.34 -1.61 -11.77
C ALA A 43 -3.64 -0.51 -10.94
N ILE A 44 -3.11 0.52 -11.61
CA ILE A 44 -2.49 1.68 -10.97
C ILE A 44 -3.53 2.41 -10.09
N SER A 45 -4.74 2.61 -10.61
CA SER A 45 -5.83 3.27 -9.86
C SER A 45 -6.20 2.52 -8.58
N CYS A 46 -6.24 1.18 -8.63
CA CYS A 46 -6.44 0.34 -7.45
C CYS A 46 -5.34 0.59 -6.40
N LEU A 47 -4.07 0.54 -6.80
CA LEU A 47 -2.94 0.71 -5.90
C LEU A 47 -2.80 2.15 -5.36
N GLN A 48 -3.10 3.17 -6.15
CA GLN A 48 -3.11 4.56 -5.70
C GLN A 48 -4.16 4.82 -4.61
N GLY A 49 -5.28 4.10 -4.65
CA GLY A 49 -6.28 4.11 -3.57
C GLY A 49 -5.69 3.72 -2.22
N LEU A 50 -4.73 2.78 -2.21
CA LEU A 50 -4.02 2.37 -0.99
C LEU A 50 -3.05 3.46 -0.49
N SER A 51 -2.31 4.10 -1.40
CA SER A 51 -1.38 5.19 -1.05
C SER A 51 -2.08 6.41 -0.46
N ARG A 52 -3.29 6.74 -0.95
CA ARG A 52 -4.13 7.79 -0.35
C ARG A 52 -4.59 7.41 1.07
N ARG A 53 -4.89 6.13 1.32
CA ARG A 53 -5.27 5.63 2.65
C ARG A 53 -4.11 5.59 3.64
N ALA A 54 -2.90 5.29 3.18
CA ALA A 54 -1.68 5.33 4.01
C ALA A 54 -1.29 6.76 4.43
N LYS A 55 -1.78 7.78 3.71
CA LYS A 55 -1.57 9.20 4.02
C LYS A 55 -2.68 9.75 4.93
N ALA A 56 -3.07 9.00 5.96
CA ALA A 56 -3.84 9.55 7.07
C ALA A 56 -2.92 10.44 7.93
N PRO A 57 -3.32 11.67 8.30
CA PRO A 57 -2.56 12.49 9.25
C PRO A 57 -2.66 11.89 10.66
N SER A 58 -1.58 12.03 11.43
CA SER A 58 -1.36 11.54 12.80
C SER A 58 -0.90 10.08 12.95
N ALA A 59 0.38 9.84 12.62
CA ALA A 59 1.19 9.12 13.58
C ALA A 59 1.29 10.05 14.80
N THR A 60 0.43 9.84 15.78
CA THR A 60 0.48 10.50 17.08
C THR A 60 1.87 10.26 17.67
N ASP A 61 2.51 11.35 18.11
CA ASP A 61 3.72 11.34 18.93
C ASP A 61 3.59 10.30 20.06
N GLY A 62 4.15 9.12 19.86
CA GLY A 62 4.01 8.00 20.79
C GLY A 62 5.21 7.07 20.86
N ASN A 63 6.26 7.30 20.07
CA ASN A 63 7.55 6.65 20.35
C ASN A 63 8.32 7.52 21.33
N THR A 64 7.92 7.49 22.61
CA THR A 64 8.80 7.94 23.68
C THR A 64 9.98 6.97 23.70
N VAL A 65 11.04 7.31 22.95
CA VAL A 65 12.35 6.73 23.19
C VAL A 65 12.70 7.12 24.62
N VAL A 66 12.49 6.21 25.56
CA VAL A 66 12.89 6.43 26.95
C VAL A 66 14.40 6.59 26.91
N ALA A 67 14.86 7.84 27.08
CA ALA A 67 16.27 8.14 27.16
C ALA A 67 16.87 7.29 28.28
N PHE A 68 17.87 6.47 27.93
CA PHE A 68 18.61 5.66 28.87
C PHE A 68 19.22 6.60 29.92
N GLN A 69 18.70 6.56 31.16
CA GLN A 69 19.34 7.28 32.26
C GLN A 69 20.56 6.46 32.69
N PRO A 70 21.79 6.98 32.58
CA PRO A 70 22.94 6.28 33.11
C PRO A 70 22.77 6.17 34.62
N ALA A 71 22.95 4.95 35.14
CA ALA A 71 22.88 4.67 36.56
C ALA A 71 23.82 5.63 37.30
N LYS A 72 23.28 6.44 38.22
CA LYS A 72 24.09 7.11 39.24
C LYS A 72 24.76 6.01 40.06
N GLU A 73 26.00 5.69 39.72
CA GLU A 73 26.84 4.88 40.57
C GLU A 73 26.96 5.63 41.90
N ARG A 74 26.38 4.99 42.91
CA ARG A 74 26.33 5.48 44.27
C ARG A 74 27.77 5.61 44.76
N ARG A 75 28.10 6.79 45.28
CA ARG A 75 29.20 6.96 46.23
C ARG A 75 29.07 5.87 47.30
N SER A 76 30.06 5.00 47.39
CA SER A 76 30.40 4.31 48.62
C SER A 76 31.70 4.91 49.14
N ALA A 77 31.65 5.18 50.45
CA ALA A 77 32.66 5.82 51.27
C ALA A 77 33.95 5.00 51.40
#